data_AF-A0A7Z2V275-F1
#
_entry.id   AF-A0A7Z2V275-F1
#
_cell.length_a   1.000
_cell.length_b   1.000
_cell.length_c   1.000
_cell.angle_alpha   90.00
_cell.angle_beta   90.00
_cell.angle_gamma   90.00
#
_symmetry.space_group_name_H-M   'P 1'
#
loop_
_entity.id
_entity.type
_entity.pdbx_description
1 polymer ?
#
loop_
_entity_poly.entity_id
_entity_poly.type
_entity_poly.pdbx_seq_one_letter_code
_entity_poly.pdbx_strand_id
1 'polypeptide(L)'
;MTAKTSAQRMAEKRARDKLREEERQRRLLAYRMQTDVYHATAEHLERIMTACELDEKQDAVTRLIHNASRLTDEQLRDFMRNP
;
A
#
# COMPACT_ATOMS: atom_id res chain seq x y z
N MET A 1 -22.48 -21.52 -32.23
CA MET A 1 -21.56 -20.87 -31.27
C MET A 1 -21.17 -21.89 -30.22
N THR A 2 -19.90 -22.29 -30.18
CA THR A 2 -19.38 -23.25 -29.19
C THR A 2 -19.42 -22.64 -27.79
N ALA A 3 -20.01 -23.37 -26.83
CA ALA A 3 -20.10 -22.92 -25.45
C ALA A 3 -18.70 -22.83 -24.81
N LYS A 4 -18.42 -21.71 -24.14
CA LYS A 4 -17.13 -21.50 -23.46
C LYS A 4 -16.93 -22.54 -22.36
N THR A 5 -15.75 -23.14 -22.33
CA THR A 5 -15.36 -24.08 -21.27
C THR A 5 -15.32 -23.38 -19.92
N SER A 6 -15.42 -24.14 -18.82
CA SER A 6 -15.31 -23.61 -17.46
C SER A 6 -13.99 -22.84 -17.25
N ALA A 7 -12.90 -23.36 -17.81
CA ALA A 7 -11.59 -22.71 -17.80
C ALA A 7 -11.60 -21.34 -18.50
N GLN A 8 -12.21 -21.25 -19.70
CA GLN A 8 -12.35 -20.00 -20.43
C GLN A 8 -13.21 -18.98 -19.68
N ARG A 9 -14.31 -19.42 -19.06
CA ARG A 9 -15.17 -18.55 -18.23
C ARG A 9 -14.44 -18.00 -17.00
N MET A 10 -13.61 -18.82 -16.35
CA MET A 10 -12.82 -18.39 -15.19
C MET A 10 -11.68 -17.45 -15.57
N ALA A 11 -11.02 -17.67 -16.71
CA ALA A 11 -10.01 -16.77 -17.24
C ALA A 11 -10.59 -15.38 -17.56
N GLU A 12 -11.75 -15.34 -18.23
CA GLU A 12 -12.46 -14.10 -18.52
C GLU A 12 -12.95 -13.41 -17.24
N LYS A 13 -13.41 -14.16 -16.25
CA LYS A 13 -13.78 -13.60 -14.94
C LYS A 13 -12.59 -12.92 -14.26
N ARG A 14 -11.44 -13.60 -14.15
CA ARG A 14 -10.21 -13.03 -13.57
C ARG A 14 -9.71 -11.80 -14.33
N ALA A 15 -9.79 -11.83 -15.67
CA ALA A 15 -9.41 -10.69 -16.49
C ALA A 15 -10.30 -9.46 -16.21
N ARG A 16 -11.62 -9.66 -16.10
CA ARG A 16 -12.57 -8.59 -15.71
C ARG A 16 -12.34 -8.09 -14.29
N ASP A 17 -12.12 -8.99 -13.34
CA ASP A 17 -11.87 -8.64 -11.95
C ASP A 17 -10.57 -7.83 -11.81
N LYS A 18 -9.51 -8.22 -12.54
CA LYS A 18 -8.25 -7.48 -12.61
C LYS A 18 -8.43 -6.09 -13.21
N LEU A 19 -9.12 -5.97 -14.35
CA LEU A 19 -9.42 -4.68 -14.99
C LEU A 19 -10.22 -3.76 -14.06
N ARG A 20 -11.20 -4.31 -13.33
CA ARG A 20 -12.01 -3.56 -12.36
C ARG A 20 -11.17 -3.05 -11.19
N GLU A 21 -10.24 -3.86 -10.69
CA GLU A 21 -9.32 -3.44 -9.62
C GLU A 21 -8.33 -2.38 -10.12
N GLU A 22 -7.78 -2.52 -11.34
CA GLU A 22 -6.91 -1.52 -11.94
C GLU A 22 -7.64 -0.19 -12.21
N GLU A 23 -8.91 -0.23 -12.60
CA GLU A 23 -9.73 0.96 -12.78
C GLU A 23 -10.08 1.63 -11.45
N ARG A 24 -10.41 0.84 -10.42
CA ARG A 24 -10.60 1.32 -9.05
C ARG A 24 -9.32 1.98 -8.52
N GLN A 25 -8.17 1.34 -8.70
CA GLN A 25 -6.88 1.90 -8.28
C GLN A 25 -6.57 3.20 -9.03
N ARG A 26 -6.79 3.27 -10.35
CA ARG A 26 -6.61 4.51 -11.12
C ARG A 26 -7.48 5.66 -10.62
N ARG A 27 -8.70 5.39 -10.14
CA ARG A 27 -9.59 6.42 -9.59
C ARG A 27 -9.20 6.89 -8.19
N LEU A 28 -8.61 6.01 -7.39
CA LEU A 28 -8.33 6.27 -5.97
C LEU A 28 -6.87 6.70 -5.69
N LEU A 29 -5.93 6.33 -6.56
CA LEU A 29 -4.52 6.68 -6.39
C LEU A 29 -4.27 8.11 -6.84
N ALA A 30 -3.79 8.95 -5.91
CA ALA A 30 -3.26 10.27 -6.26
C ALA A 30 -1.90 10.17 -6.97
N TYR A 31 -1.06 9.22 -6.56
CA TYR A 31 0.25 8.93 -7.16
C TYR A 31 0.76 7.55 -6.71
N ARG A 32 1.79 7.03 -7.38
CA ARG A 32 2.54 5.82 -6.98
C ARG A 32 3.95 6.23 -6.57
N MET A 33 4.35 5.85 -5.36
CA MET A 33 5.69 6.10 -4.84
C MET A 33 6.54 4.83 -4.99
N GLN A 34 7.71 4.96 -5.62
CA GLN A 34 8.73 3.91 -5.66
C GLN A 34 9.94 4.44 -4.88
N THR A 35 10.38 3.68 -3.89
CA THR A 35 11.45 4.11 -2.99
C THR A 35 12.34 2.91 -2.66
N ASP A 36 13.64 3.11 -2.77
CA ASP A 36 14.63 2.15 -2.29
C ASP A 36 14.76 2.28 -0.78
N VAL A 37 14.60 1.16 -0.07
CA VAL A 37 14.68 1.11 1.39
C VAL A 37 15.95 0.35 1.77
N TYR A 38 16.89 1.06 2.40
CA TYR A 38 18.15 0.48 2.88
C TYR A 38 17.91 -0.41 4.12
N HIS A 39 18.85 -1.33 4.40
CA HIS A 39 18.71 -2.34 5.46
C HIS A 39 18.29 -1.77 6.83
N ALA A 40 18.95 -0.71 7.31
CA ALA A 40 18.60 -0.10 8.60
C ALA A 40 17.15 0.43 8.62
N THR A 41 16.71 1.07 7.54
CA THR A 41 15.33 1.57 7.41
C THR A 41 14.33 0.41 7.30
N ALA A 42 14.70 -0.69 6.64
CA ALA A 42 13.87 -1.89 6.56
C ALA A 42 13.68 -2.53 7.94
N GLU A 43 14.73 -2.63 8.75
CA GLU A 43 14.66 -3.13 10.13
C GLU A 43 13.73 -2.28 11.01
N HIS A 44 13.79 -0.94 10.87
CA HIS A 44 12.85 -0.05 11.56
C HIS A 44 11.41 -0.29 11.13
N LEU A 45 11.17 -0.45 9.83
CA LEU A 45 9.83 -0.73 9.30
C LEU A 45 9.30 -2.08 9.80
N GLU A 46 10.11 -3.13 9.81
CA GLU A 46 9.75 -4.45 10.33
C GLU A 46 9.44 -4.41 11.83
N ARG A 47 10.20 -3.63 12.61
CA ARG A 47 9.90 -3.40 14.02
C ARG A 47 8.54 -2.74 14.22
N ILE A 48 8.24 -1.70 13.42
CA ILE A 48 6.93 -1.01 13.47
C ILE A 48 5.81 -1.97 13.10
N MET A 49 5.98 -2.74 12.01
CA MET A 49 5.00 -3.73 11.58
C MET A 49 4.74 -4.77 12.67
N THR A 50 5.78 -5.29 13.31
CA THR A 50 5.65 -6.26 14.40
C THR A 50 4.93 -5.65 15.61
N ALA A 51 5.32 -4.45 16.03
CA ALA A 51 4.74 -3.77 17.19
C ALA A 51 3.26 -3.39 16.99
N CYS A 52 2.83 -3.19 15.75
CA CYS A 52 1.46 -2.81 15.39
C CYS A 52 0.64 -3.95 14.78
N GLU A 53 1.18 -5.18 14.76
CA GLU A 53 0.54 -6.37 14.18
C GLU A 53 0.09 -6.14 12.72
N LEU A 54 1.00 -5.60 11.89
CA LEU A 54 0.75 -5.29 10.48
C LEU A 54 1.46 -6.28 9.56
N ASP A 55 0.71 -6.83 8.60
CA ASP A 55 1.23 -7.81 7.63
C ASP A 55 1.83 -7.15 6.37
N GLU A 56 1.42 -5.92 6.06
CA GLU A 56 1.80 -5.23 4.83
C GLU A 56 2.61 -3.95 5.08
N LYS A 57 3.78 -3.86 4.44
CA LYS A 57 4.64 -2.66 4.47
C LYS A 57 3.90 -1.41 4.02
N GLN A 58 3.04 -1.54 3.00
CA GLN A 58 2.23 -0.44 2.49
C GLN A 58 1.27 0.08 3.57
N ASP A 59 0.58 -0.80 4.30
CA ASP A 59 -0.35 -0.40 5.36
C ASP A 59 0.40 0.35 6.47
N ALA A 60 1.57 -0.14 6.88
CA ALA A 60 2.41 0.54 7.85
C ALA A 60 2.79 1.97 7.40
N VAL A 61 3.27 2.14 6.16
CA VAL A 61 3.61 3.47 5.61
C VAL A 61 2.38 4.37 5.52
N THR A 62 1.24 3.86 5.06
CA THR A 62 -0.01 4.62 4.98
C THR A 62 -0.47 5.11 6.35
N ARG A 63 -0.43 4.24 7.37
CA ARG A 63 -0.79 4.63 8.75
C ARG A 63 0.19 5.62 9.36
N LEU A 64 1.50 5.47 9.09
CA LEU A 64 2.51 6.43 9.55
C LEU A 64 2.24 7.83 8.98
N ILE A 65 1.98 7.94 7.68
CA ILE A 65 1.64 9.23 7.04
C ILE A 65 0.36 9.82 7.63
N HIS A 66 -0.69 9.03 7.77
CA HIS A 66 -1.96 9.50 8.35
C HIS A 66 -1.86 9.91 9.83
N ASN A 67 -1.02 9.24 10.62
CA ASN A 67 -0.82 9.62 12.01
C ASN A 67 0.08 10.84 12.14
N ALA A 68 1.12 10.94 11.30
CA ALA A 68 1.97 12.12 11.23
C ALA A 68 1.16 13.37 10.86
N SER A 69 0.15 13.25 9.97
CA SER A 69 -0.72 14.37 9.59
C SER A 69 -1.67 14.84 10.70
N ARG A 70 -1.74 14.13 11.84
CA ARG A 70 -2.53 14.56 13.01
C ARG A 70 -1.71 15.40 14.00
N LEU A 71 -0.40 15.43 13.84
CA LEU A 71 0.50 16.28 14.62
C LEU A 71 0.36 17.74 14.21
N THR A 72 0.60 18.68 15.11
CA THR A 72 0.76 20.08 14.74
C THR A 72 2.05 20.28 13.93
N ASP A 73 2.16 21.38 13.19
CA ASP A 73 3.37 21.68 12.41
C ASP A 73 4.64 21.75 13.26
N GLU A 74 4.53 22.14 14.53
CA GLU A 74 5.65 22.14 15.48
C GLU A 74 6.03 20.72 15.88
N GLN A 75 5.04 19.92 16.30
CA GLN A 75 5.25 18.52 16.68
C GLN A 75 5.78 17.68 15.50
N LEU A 76 5.28 17.90 14.30
CA LEU A 76 5.74 17.21 13.10
C LEU A 76 7.19 17.58 12.78
N ARG A 77 7.54 18.88 12.89
CA ARG A 77 8.93 19.32 12.68
C ARG A 77 9.89 18.72 13.69
N ASP A 78 9.49 18.63 14.95
CA ASP A 78 10.30 18.01 15.99
C ASP A 78 10.42 16.50 15.77
N PHE A 79 9.32 15.83 15.42
CA PHE A 79 9.31 14.40 15.09
C PHE A 79 10.24 14.07 13.91
N MET A 80 10.29 14.92 12.88
CA MET A 80 11.09 14.69 11.67
C MET A 80 12.57 15.13 11.81
N ARG A 81 12.94 15.85 12.87
CA ARG A 81 14.29 16.44 13.01
C ARG A 81 15.37 15.40 13.31
N ASN A 82 15.03 14.32 14.00
CA ASN A 82 15.97 13.27 14.42
C ASN A 82 15.54 11.92 13.83
N PRO A 83 16.09 11.50 12.67
CA PRO A 83 15.81 10.20 12.08
C PRO A 83 16.39 9.03 12.90
#